data_AF-A0AA97GG58-F1
#
_entry.id   AF-A0AA97GG58-F1
#
_cell.length_a   1.000
_cell.length_b   1.000
_cell.length_c   1.000
_cell.angle_alpha   90.00
_cell.angle_beta   90.00
_cell.angle_gamma   90.00
#
_symmetry.space_group_name_H-M   'P 1'
#
loop_
_entity.id
_entity.type
_entity.pdbx_description
1 polymer ?
#
loop_
_entity_poly.entity_id
_entity_poly.type
_entity_poly.pdbx_seq_one_letter_code
_entity_poly.pdbx_strand_id
1 'polypeptide(L)'
;MMFQDAVNAAQNLISIVPLLGNSHSREDYEKAVQLVEHLVENDPDNPLIDLICAKIDAYEKTAPEFAEFNERLAKSNGGVAALRTLMDQYHLNTTDFQDELGSRSYVSRILNGERGLTLEHIKKLSARFNIPASIFID
;
A
#
# COMPACT_ATOMS: atom_id res chain seq x y z
N MET A 1 3.48 -40.04 10.26
CA MET A 1 4.79 -39.65 9.72
C MET A 1 4.69 -38.26 9.10
N MET A 2 4.02 -38.11 7.94
CA MET A 2 3.81 -36.83 7.25
C MET A 2 3.45 -35.61 8.13
N PHE A 3 2.49 -35.75 9.05
CA PHE A 3 2.07 -34.63 9.91
C PHE A 3 3.18 -34.14 10.86
N GLN A 4 3.96 -35.06 11.44
CA GLN A 4 5.04 -34.71 12.37
C GLN A 4 6.21 -34.08 11.60
N ASP A 5 6.51 -34.62 10.42
CA ASP A 5 7.60 -34.12 9.57
C ASP A 5 7.29 -32.69 9.09
N ALA A 6 6.04 -32.42 8.70
CA ALA A 6 5.59 -31.09 8.33
C ALA A 6 5.67 -30.08 9.49
N VAL A 7 5.26 -30.48 10.69
CA VAL A 7 5.37 -29.62 11.89
C VAL A 7 6.83 -29.33 12.24
N ASN A 8 7.70 -30.33 12.17
CA ASN A 8 9.13 -30.15 12.43
C ASN A 8 9.79 -29.21 11.39
N ALA A 9 9.45 -29.37 10.10
CA ALA A 9 9.92 -28.49 9.04
C ALA A 9 9.48 -27.04 9.27
N ALA A 10 8.23 -26.82 9.68
CA ALA A 10 7.73 -25.49 10.03
C ALA A 10 8.48 -24.89 11.23
N GLN A 11 8.76 -25.66 12.28
CA GLN A 11 9.52 -25.18 13.45
C GLN A 11 10.97 -24.81 13.09
N ASN A 12 11.61 -25.60 12.22
CA ASN A 12 12.93 -25.28 11.71
C ASN A 12 12.91 -23.98 10.90
N LEU A 13 11.91 -23.80 10.04
CA LEU A 13 11.75 -22.59 9.26
C LEU A 13 11.50 -21.35 10.16
N ILE A 14 10.66 -21.46 11.19
CA ILE A 14 10.45 -20.39 12.19
C ILE A 14 11.75 -20.06 12.92
N SER A 15 12.62 -21.04 13.16
CA SER A 15 13.90 -20.79 13.82
C SER A 15 14.87 -20.00 12.93
N ILE A 16 14.74 -20.12 11.61
CA ILE A 16 15.54 -19.39 10.61
C ILE A 16 14.92 -18.01 10.31
N VAL A 17 13.59 -17.95 10.26
CA VAL A 17 12.80 -16.73 9.98
C VAL A 17 11.83 -16.50 11.15
N PRO A 18 12.27 -15.86 12.25
CA PRO A 18 11.47 -15.71 13.47
C PRO A 18 10.15 -14.96 13.28
N LEU A 19 10.06 -14.11 12.26
CA LEU A 19 8.84 -13.38 11.89
C LEU A 19 7.68 -14.31 11.53
N LEU A 20 7.96 -15.54 11.04
CA LEU A 20 6.92 -16.53 10.74
C LEU A 20 6.23 -17.06 12.00
N GLY A 21 6.93 -17.00 13.15
CA GLY A 21 6.37 -17.31 14.45
C GLY A 21 5.64 -16.11 15.07
N ASN A 22 6.09 -15.74 16.26
CA ASN A 22 5.56 -14.64 17.09
C ASN A 22 6.61 -13.57 17.38
N SER A 23 7.67 -13.47 16.56
CA SER A 23 8.62 -12.37 16.77
C SER A 23 7.98 -11.05 16.39
N HIS A 24 8.20 -10.05 17.26
CA HIS A 24 7.83 -8.65 17.05
C HIS A 24 9.08 -7.75 17.04
N SER A 25 10.25 -8.34 16.75
CA SER A 25 11.49 -7.58 16.64
C SER A 25 11.58 -6.90 15.28
N ARG A 26 11.96 -5.62 15.29
CA ARG A 26 12.28 -4.87 14.08
C ARG A 26 13.40 -5.53 13.26
N GLU A 27 14.38 -6.14 13.92
CA GLU A 27 15.49 -6.82 13.24
C GLU A 27 14.99 -8.03 12.44
N ASP A 28 14.03 -8.78 13.00
CA ASP A 28 13.46 -9.95 12.32
C ASP A 28 12.55 -9.53 11.16
N TYR A 29 11.84 -8.41 11.32
CA TYR A 29 11.10 -7.77 10.24
C TYR A 29 12.03 -7.35 9.09
N GLU A 30 13.13 -6.63 9.37
CA GLU A 30 14.08 -6.16 8.35
C GLU A 30 14.73 -7.33 7.59
N LYS A 31 15.10 -8.41 8.30
CA LYS A 31 15.60 -9.65 7.67
C LYS A 31 14.57 -10.33 6.79
N ALA A 32 13.30 -10.34 7.21
CA ALA A 32 12.22 -10.93 6.43
C ALA A 32 11.95 -10.14 5.14
N VAL A 33 12.00 -8.81 5.20
CA VAL A 33 11.91 -7.94 4.01
C VAL A 33 13.05 -8.25 3.04
N GLN A 34 14.30 -8.30 3.52
CA GLN A 34 15.46 -8.65 2.69
C GLN A 34 15.32 -10.05 2.04
N LEU A 35 14.74 -11.01 2.76
CA LEU A 35 14.48 -12.34 2.22
C LEU A 35 13.43 -12.29 1.09
N VAL A 36 12.35 -11.53 1.25
CA VAL A 36 11.35 -11.34 0.19
C VAL A 36 11.96 -10.64 -1.02
N GLU A 37 12.76 -9.59 -0.83
CA GLU A 37 13.48 -8.91 -1.92
C GLU A 37 14.34 -9.92 -2.71
N HIS A 38 15.13 -10.74 -2.01
CA HIS A 38 15.94 -11.77 -2.64
C HIS A 38 15.09 -12.80 -3.42
N LEU A 39 13.97 -13.25 -2.85
CA LEU A 39 13.08 -14.20 -3.51
C LEU A 39 12.42 -13.61 -4.75
N VAL A 40 11.95 -12.36 -4.70
CA VAL A 40 11.35 -11.69 -5.87
C VAL A 40 12.35 -11.58 -7.03
N GLU A 41 13.63 -11.35 -6.74
CA GLU A 41 14.66 -11.24 -7.77
C GLU A 41 15.12 -12.59 -8.35
N ASN A 42 15.17 -13.64 -7.52
CA ASN A 42 15.85 -14.90 -7.87
C ASN A 42 14.92 -16.10 -8.01
N ASP A 43 13.78 -16.11 -7.32
CA ASP A 43 12.79 -17.20 -7.30
C ASP A 43 11.36 -16.66 -7.01
N PRO A 44 10.77 -15.89 -7.95
CA PRO A 44 9.53 -15.13 -7.71
C PRO A 44 8.28 -16.01 -7.53
N ASP A 45 8.33 -17.28 -7.92
CA ASP A 45 7.22 -18.23 -7.77
C ASP A 45 7.31 -19.01 -6.44
N ASN A 46 8.26 -18.66 -5.57
CA ASN A 46 8.48 -19.36 -4.31
C ASN A 46 7.31 -19.12 -3.33
N PRO A 47 6.65 -20.18 -2.81
CA PRO A 47 5.51 -20.04 -1.90
C PRO A 47 5.86 -19.39 -0.55
N LEU A 48 7.16 -19.28 -0.21
CA LEU A 48 7.60 -18.53 0.97
C LEU A 48 7.32 -17.04 0.85
N ILE A 49 7.23 -16.49 -0.36
CA ILE A 49 6.91 -15.08 -0.58
C ILE A 49 5.57 -14.76 0.06
N ASP A 50 4.52 -15.49 -0.30
CA ASP A 50 3.17 -15.29 0.24
C ASP A 50 3.13 -15.41 1.76
N LEU A 51 3.85 -16.41 2.30
CA LEU A 51 3.89 -16.69 3.74
C LEU A 51 4.56 -15.55 4.52
N ILE A 52 5.71 -15.07 4.02
CA ILE A 52 6.47 -14.00 4.67
C ILE A 52 5.76 -12.65 4.51
N CYS A 53 5.24 -12.36 3.32
CA CYS A 53 4.47 -11.14 3.04
C CYS A 53 3.25 -11.02 3.97
N ALA A 54 2.52 -12.12 4.24
CA ALA A 54 1.40 -12.10 5.18
C ALA A 54 1.82 -11.71 6.61
N LYS A 55 3.04 -12.08 7.02
CA LYS A 55 3.59 -11.76 8.35
C LYS A 55 4.15 -10.34 8.41
N ILE A 56 4.78 -9.87 7.33
CA ILE A 56 5.22 -8.48 7.16
C ILE A 56 3.99 -7.55 7.25
N ASP A 57 2.93 -7.82 6.50
CA ASP A 57 1.69 -7.03 6.53
C ASP A 57 1.06 -6.99 7.94
N ALA A 58 1.04 -8.11 8.66
CA ALA A 58 0.57 -8.15 10.04
C ALA A 58 1.46 -7.32 11.00
N TYR A 59 2.77 -7.34 10.79
CA TYR A 59 3.73 -6.54 11.56
C TYR A 59 3.50 -5.04 11.29
N GLU A 60 3.52 -4.61 10.03
CA GLU A 60 3.37 -3.21 9.63
C GLU A 60 2.05 -2.59 10.11
N LYS A 61 0.97 -3.38 10.19
CA LYS A 61 -0.33 -2.93 10.71
C LYS A 61 -0.33 -2.62 12.21
N THR A 62 0.54 -3.27 12.99
CA THR A 62 0.46 -3.26 14.46
C THR A 62 1.68 -2.65 15.14
N ALA A 63 2.82 -2.60 14.46
CA ALA A 63 4.08 -2.17 15.04
C ALA A 63 4.08 -0.65 15.33
N PRO A 64 4.55 -0.20 16.52
CA PRO A 64 4.50 1.20 16.94
C PRO A 64 5.20 2.18 15.98
N GLU A 65 6.27 1.74 15.31
CA GLU A 65 7.01 2.55 14.34
C GLU A 65 6.18 2.93 13.09
N PHE A 66 5.15 2.15 12.77
CA PHE A 66 4.23 2.44 11.66
C PHE A 66 2.95 3.13 12.10
N ALA A 67 2.71 3.31 13.41
CA ALA A 67 1.44 3.83 13.93
C ALA A 67 1.10 5.22 13.36
N GLU A 68 2.06 6.15 13.34
CA GLU A 68 1.84 7.49 12.79
C GLU A 68 1.55 7.45 11.28
N PHE A 69 2.28 6.60 10.54
CA PHE A 69 2.06 6.41 9.12
C PHE A 69 0.67 5.80 8.84
N ASN A 70 0.29 4.77 9.59
CA ASN A 70 -1.00 4.08 9.47
C ASN A 70 -2.16 5.02 9.80
N GLU A 71 -2.03 5.87 10.83
CA GLU A 71 -3.03 6.89 11.13
C GLU A 71 -3.18 7.90 9.98
N ARG A 72 -2.07 8.33 9.38
CA ARG A 72 -2.10 9.23 8.22
C ARG A 72 -2.74 8.57 7.01
N LEU A 73 -2.42 7.30 6.77
CA LEU A 73 -2.99 6.51 5.68
C LEU A 73 -4.51 6.35 5.86
N ALA A 74 -4.96 6.01 7.08
CA ALA A 74 -6.38 5.85 7.40
C ALA A 74 -7.20 7.16 7.28
N LYS A 75 -6.55 8.32 7.45
CA LYS A 75 -7.16 9.64 7.24
C LYS A 75 -7.08 10.11 5.78
N SER A 76 -6.28 9.44 4.95
CA SER A 76 -6.14 9.79 3.54
C SER A 76 -7.29 9.21 2.72
N ASN A 77 -7.79 9.98 1.77
CA ASN A 77 -8.73 9.50 0.77
C ASN A 77 -7.92 9.00 -0.43
N GLY A 78 -8.10 7.73 -0.84
CA GLY A 78 -7.33 7.11 -1.91
C GLY A 78 -7.51 7.82 -3.24
N GLY A 79 -8.71 8.35 -3.51
CA GLY A 79 -8.95 9.16 -4.70
C GLY A 79 -8.23 10.51 -4.69
N VAL A 80 -8.09 11.15 -3.54
CA VAL A 80 -7.26 12.36 -3.40
C VAL A 80 -5.78 12.03 -3.53
N ALA A 81 -5.33 10.89 -2.99
CA ALA A 81 -3.96 10.43 -3.15
C ALA A 81 -3.63 10.17 -4.63
N ALA A 82 -4.50 9.47 -5.36
CA ALA A 82 -4.35 9.25 -6.79
C ALA A 82 -4.29 10.56 -7.58
N LEU A 83 -5.15 11.53 -7.26
CA LEU A 83 -5.10 12.86 -7.88
C LEU A 83 -3.77 13.57 -7.60
N ARG A 84 -3.26 13.54 -6.36
CA ARG A 84 -1.96 14.12 -6.01
C ARG A 84 -0.81 13.45 -6.78
N THR A 85 -0.85 12.13 -6.94
CA THR A 85 0.15 11.40 -7.74
C THR A 85 0.09 11.83 -9.20
N LEU A 86 -1.09 11.98 -9.80
CA LEU A 86 -1.22 12.47 -11.17
C LEU A 86 -0.72 13.92 -11.31
N MET A 87 -1.01 14.78 -10.33
CA MET A 87 -0.49 16.14 -10.32
C MET A 87 1.05 16.16 -10.31
N ASP A 88 1.68 15.32 -9.49
CA ASP A 88 3.13 15.22 -9.41
C ASP A 88 3.74 14.66 -10.71
N GLN A 89 3.22 13.54 -11.21
CA GLN A 89 3.73 12.85 -12.40
C GLN A 89 3.58 13.65 -13.69
N TYR A 90 2.48 14.39 -13.84
CA TYR A 90 2.23 15.23 -15.02
C TYR A 90 2.63 16.70 -14.80
N HIS A 91 3.27 17.03 -13.67
CA HIS A 91 3.64 18.39 -13.27
C HIS A 91 2.48 19.39 -13.34
N LEU A 92 1.28 18.96 -12.97
CA LEU A 92 0.05 19.76 -12.99
C LEU A 92 -0.13 20.48 -11.66
N ASN A 93 -0.73 21.66 -11.75
CA ASN A 93 -1.05 22.50 -10.61
C ASN A 93 -2.59 22.64 -10.44
N THR A 94 -3.01 23.28 -9.34
CA THR A 94 -4.43 23.45 -9.00
C THR A 94 -5.29 24.21 -10.04
N THR A 95 -4.70 24.91 -11.00
CA THR A 95 -5.42 25.59 -12.09
C THR A 95 -5.68 24.69 -13.29
N ASP A 96 -5.00 23.55 -13.38
CA ASP A 96 -5.01 22.72 -14.59
C ASP A 96 -6.18 21.72 -14.62
N PHE A 97 -7.10 21.81 -13.65
CA PHE A 97 -8.25 20.92 -13.49
C PHE A 97 -9.60 21.63 -13.65
N GLN A 98 -9.63 22.75 -14.40
CA GLN A 98 -10.86 23.53 -14.58
C GLN A 98 -11.97 22.75 -15.27
N ASP A 99 -11.63 21.88 -16.22
CA ASP A 99 -12.61 21.12 -16.99
C ASP A 99 -13.19 19.93 -16.21
N GLU A 100 -12.38 19.33 -15.32
CA GLU A 100 -12.76 18.13 -14.56
C GLU A 100 -13.34 18.44 -13.19
N LEU A 101 -12.71 19.37 -12.46
CA LEU A 101 -12.99 19.69 -11.06
C LEU A 101 -13.54 21.11 -10.87
N GLY A 102 -13.34 21.99 -11.84
CA GLY A 102 -13.78 23.38 -11.77
C GLY A 102 -12.74 24.32 -11.15
N SER A 103 -13.20 25.30 -10.38
CA SER A 103 -12.33 26.40 -9.94
C SER A 103 -11.12 25.95 -9.10
N ARG A 104 -9.99 26.68 -9.21
CA ARG A 104 -8.78 26.46 -8.41
C ARG A 104 -9.06 26.33 -6.90
N SER A 105 -9.97 27.16 -6.39
CA SER A 105 -10.38 27.13 -4.97
C SER A 105 -11.04 25.79 -4.62
N TYR A 106 -11.88 25.27 -5.50
CA TYR A 106 -12.55 23.99 -5.29
C TYR A 106 -11.57 22.80 -5.34
N VAL A 107 -10.62 22.82 -6.28
CA VAL A 107 -9.53 21.82 -6.34
C VAL A 107 -8.71 21.82 -5.06
N SER A 108 -8.35 23.00 -4.54
CA SER A 108 -7.64 23.12 -3.26
C SER A 108 -8.41 22.48 -2.10
N ARG A 109 -9.73 22.71 -2.03
CA ARG A 109 -10.59 22.12 -1.00
C ARG A 109 -10.71 20.60 -1.11
N ILE A 110 -10.69 20.05 -2.32
CA ILE A 110 -10.61 18.59 -2.52
C ILE A 110 -9.28 18.05 -2.01
N LEU A 111 -8.17 18.70 -2.39
CA LEU A 111 -6.84 18.27 -1.97
C LEU A 111 -6.65 18.33 -0.46
N ASN A 112 -7.32 19.25 0.22
CA ASN A 112 -7.31 19.37 1.69
C ASN A 112 -8.31 18.44 2.40
N GLY A 113 -9.10 17.65 1.65
CA GLY A 113 -10.08 16.74 2.22
C GLY A 113 -11.37 17.41 2.72
N GLU A 114 -11.56 18.70 2.46
CA GLU A 114 -12.82 19.40 2.82
C GLU A 114 -13.99 19.00 1.90
N ARG A 115 -13.67 18.49 0.71
CA ARG A 115 -14.64 18.03 -0.31
C ARG A 115 -14.16 16.73 -0.93
N GLY A 116 -15.08 15.79 -1.15
CA GLY A 116 -14.80 14.56 -1.88
C GLY A 116 -14.88 14.74 -3.41
N LEU A 117 -14.25 13.82 -4.15
CA LEU A 117 -14.47 13.69 -5.59
C LEU A 117 -15.87 13.13 -5.85
N THR A 118 -16.63 13.77 -6.75
CA THR A 118 -17.93 13.26 -7.19
C THR A 118 -17.75 12.22 -8.30
N LEU A 119 -18.76 11.39 -8.56
CA LEU A 119 -18.74 10.45 -9.68
C LEU A 119 -18.51 11.15 -11.03
N GLU A 120 -18.99 12.38 -11.19
CA GLU A 120 -18.75 13.16 -12.41
C GLU A 120 -17.28 13.57 -12.53
N HIS A 121 -16.66 14.04 -11.43
CA HIS A 121 -15.24 14.36 -11.39
C HIS A 121 -14.38 13.13 -11.73
N ILE A 122 -14.70 11.99 -11.12
CA ILE A 122 -13.98 10.74 -11.35
C ILE A 122 -14.07 10.32 -12.82
N LYS A 123 -15.25 10.42 -13.44
CA LYS A 123 -15.42 10.12 -14.87
C LYS A 123 -14.58 11.03 -15.76
N LYS A 124 -14.55 12.34 -15.47
CA LYS A 124 -13.76 13.30 -16.26
C LYS A 124 -12.25 13.07 -16.09
N LEU A 125 -11.79 12.84 -14.86
CA LEU A 125 -10.39 12.51 -14.58
C LEU A 125 -9.98 11.19 -15.24
N SER A 126 -10.81 10.15 -15.12
CA SER A 126 -10.61 8.85 -15.79
C SER A 126 -10.48 9.00 -17.31
N ALA A 127 -11.34 9.82 -17.93
CA ALA A 127 -11.27 10.09 -19.37
C ALA A 127 -10.01 10.87 -19.77
N ARG A 128 -9.61 11.89 -18.99
CA ARG A 128 -8.42 12.69 -19.28
C ARG A 128 -7.13 11.89 -19.19
N PHE A 129 -6.95 11.14 -18.10
CA PHE A 129 -5.72 10.40 -17.83
C PHE A 129 -5.73 8.99 -18.43
N ASN A 130 -6.86 8.59 -19.04
CA ASN A 130 -7.07 7.26 -19.60
C ASN A 130 -6.77 6.14 -18.58
N ILE A 131 -7.27 6.31 -17.35
CA ILE A 131 -7.10 5.35 -16.25
C ILE A 131 -8.45 4.88 -15.70
N PRO A 132 -8.55 3.67 -15.12
CA PRO A 132 -9.79 3.17 -14.53
C PRO A 132 -10.32 4.07 -13.42
N ALA A 133 -11.63 4.34 -13.44
CA ALA A 133 -12.32 5.12 -12.41
C ALA A 133 -12.18 4.52 -11.00
N SER A 134 -11.94 3.21 -10.88
CA SER A 134 -11.73 2.51 -9.62
C SER A 134 -10.53 3.02 -8.83
N ILE A 135 -9.55 3.66 -9.48
CA ILE A 135 -8.39 4.26 -8.80
C ILE A 135 -8.80 5.44 -7.90
N PHE A 136 -9.92 6.10 -8.21
CA PHE A 136 -10.40 7.25 -7.44
C PHE A 136 -11.45 6.91 -6.40
N ILE A 137 -11.77 5.63 -6.23
CA ILE A 137 -12.82 5.13 -5.35
C ILE A 137 -12.16 4.32 -4.24
N ASP A 138 -12.48 4.67 -3.00
CA ASP A 138 -12.16 3.87 -1.81
C ASP A 138 -13.22 2.79 -1.58
#